data_AF-A0A537EF36-F1
#
_entry.id   AF-A0A537EF36-F1
#
_cell.length_a   1.000
_cell.length_b   1.000
_cell.length_c   1.000
_cell.angle_alpha   90.00
_cell.angle_beta   90.00
_cell.angle_gamma   90.00
#
_symmetry.space_group_name_H-M   'P 1'
#
loop_
_entity.id
_entity.type
_entity.pdbx_description
1 polymer ?
#
loop_
_entity_poly.entity_id
_entity_poly.type
_entity_poly.pdbx_seq_one_letter_code
_entity_poly.pdbx_strand_id
1 'polypeptide(L)' 'VSLVFVLLVPEKATEKHLQILSELAQMFSDKALREAMSGAPDAGALHQLITAWQPDAAGQRRAAA' A
#
# COMPACT_ATOMS: atom_id res chain seq x y z
N VAL A 1 13.65 -10.02 -1.02
CA VAL A 1 12.62 -9.17 -0.37
C VAL A 1 13.22 -7.79 -0.25
N SER A 2 12.63 -6.77 -0.89
CA SER A 2 13.26 -5.44 -1.08
C SER A 2 12.47 -4.28 -0.46
N LEU A 3 11.28 -4.54 0.08
CA LEU A 3 10.38 -3.54 0.66
C LEU A 3 9.87 -4.03 2.01
N VAL A 4 9.96 -3.18 3.03
CA VAL A 4 9.46 -3.44 4.39
C VAL A 4 8.60 -2.26 4.81
N PHE A 5 7.42 -2.55 5.35
CA PHE A 5 6.56 -1.55 5.99
C PHE A 5 6.45 -1.86 7.48
N VAL A 6 6.51 -0.81 8.30
CA VAL A 6 6.38 -0.91 9.75
C VAL A 6 5.17 -0.09 10.16
N LEU A 7 4.18 -0.75 10.76
CA LEU A 7 3.00 -0.11 11.33
C LEU A 7 3.11 -0.17 12.86
N LEU A 8 3.25 0.99 13.49
CA LEU A 8 3.22 1.10 14.95
C LEU A 8 1.77 1.27 15.40
N VAL A 9 1.31 0.36 16.26
CA VAL A 9 -0.06 0.37 16.79
C VAL A 9 -0.04 0.46 18.32
N PRO A 10 -0.92 1.26 18.95
CA PRO A 10 -1.10 1.24 20.40
C PRO A 10 -1.81 -0.06 20.85
N GLU A 11 -1.62 -0.45 22.12
CA GLU A 11 -2.08 -1.72 22.71
C GLU A 11 -3.57 -2.02 22.48
N LYS A 12 -4.41 -0.98 22.39
CA LYS A 12 -5.80 -1.12 21.94
C LYS A 12 -5.87 -1.07 20.42
N ALA A 13 -5.64 -2.21 19.78
CA ALA A 13 -5.77 -2.34 18.33
C ALA A 13 -7.24 -2.22 17.90
N THR A 14 -7.63 -1.03 17.42
CA THR A 14 -8.94 -0.74 16.83
C THR A 14 -9.07 -1.25 15.39
N GLU A 15 -10.29 -1.36 14.86
CA GLU A 15 -10.62 -1.74 13.47
C GLU A 15 -9.80 -0.97 12.41
N LYS A 16 -9.46 0.29 12.69
CA LYS A 16 -8.64 1.15 11.82
C LYS A 16 -7.29 0.52 11.41
N HIS A 17 -6.66 -0.28 12.27
CA HIS A 17 -5.39 -0.93 11.93
C HIS A 17 -5.57 -2.02 10.88
N LEU A 18 -6.65 -2.81 10.97
CA LEU A 18 -6.97 -3.82 9.96
C LEU A 18 -7.28 -3.17 8.61
N GLN A 19 -7.94 -2.01 8.62
CA GLN A 19 -8.18 -1.23 7.42
C GLN A 19 -6.88 -0.74 6.78
N ILE A 20 -5.98 -0.14 7.56
CA ILE A 20 -4.64 0.28 7.08
C ILE A 20 -3.85 -0.92 6.55
N LEU A 21 -3.86 -2.06 7.24
CA LEU A 21 -3.21 -3.28 6.77
C LEU A 21 -3.78 -3.78 5.45
N SER A 22 -5.10 -3.69 5.26
CA SER A 22 -5.77 -4.08 4.01
C SER A 22 -5.37 -3.17 2.85
N GLU A 23 -5.36 -1.84 3.07
CA GLU A 23 -4.89 -0.86 2.08
C GLU A 23 -3.43 -1.09 1.71
N LEU A 24 -2.57 -1.31 2.70
CA LEU A 24 -1.16 -1.65 2.48
C LEU A 24 -1.02 -2.95 1.69
N ALA A 25 -1.79 -3.99 2.01
CA ALA A 25 -1.77 -5.25 1.28
C ALA A 25 -2.19 -5.09 -0.18
N GLN A 26 -3.20 -4.26 -0.47
CA GLN A 26 -3.61 -3.93 -1.84
C GLN A 26 -2.51 -3.18 -2.59
N MET A 27 -1.94 -2.14 -1.97
CA MET A 27 -0.83 -1.37 -2.51
C MET A 27 0.35 -2.30 -2.86
N PHE A 28 0.70 -3.21 -1.97
CA PHE A 28 1.72 -4.21 -2.21
C PHE A 28 1.33 -5.30 -3.18
N SER A 29 0.05 -5.50 -3.50
CA SER A 29 -0.40 -6.49 -4.47
C SER A 29 -0.31 -5.97 -5.91
N ASP A 30 -0.25 -4.66 -6.08
CA ASP A 30 0.01 -4.02 -7.38
C ASP A 30 1.47 -4.22 -7.84
N LYS A 31 1.64 -4.96 -8.94
CA LYS A 31 2.96 -5.24 -9.51
C LYS A 31 3.64 -3.99 -10.06
N ALA A 32 2.90 -3.11 -10.72
CA ALA A 32 3.47 -1.90 -11.34
C ALA A 32 3.99 -0.96 -10.26
N LEU A 33 3.23 -0.81 -9.15
CA LEU A 33 3.68 -0.03 -8.02
C LEU A 33 4.92 -0.63 -7.35
N ARG A 34 4.95 -1.95 -7.12
CA ARG A 34 6.15 -2.62 -6.55
C ARG A 34 7.40 -2.41 -7.40
N GLU A 35 7.26 -2.46 -8.72
CA GLU A 35 8.37 -2.22 -9.66
C GLU A 35 8.83 -0.76 -9.61
N ALA A 36 7.90 0.19 -9.59
CA ALA A 36 8.20 1.62 -9.44
C ALA A 36 8.90 1.92 -8.09
N MET A 37 8.42 1.33 -6.99
CA MET A 37 9.03 1.47 -5.66
C MET A 37 10.44 0.86 -5.61
N SER A 38 10.67 -0.25 -6.30
CA SER A 38 11.99 -0.88 -6.36
C SER A 38 12.99 -0.11 -7.22
N GLY A 39 12.50 0.69 -8.18
CA GLY A 39 13.31 1.55 -9.04
C GLY A 39 13.44 2.99 -8.55
N ALA A 40 12.81 3.35 -7.43
CA ALA A 40 12.85 4.71 -6.89
C ALA A 40 14.29 5.06 -6.46
N PRO A 41 14.84 6.21 -6.90
CA PRO A 41 16.24 6.57 -6.65
C PRO A 41 16.48 7.04 -5.20
N ASP A 42 15.45 7.51 -4.51
CA ASP A 42 15.53 8.04 -3.16
C ASP A 42 14.20 7.91 -2.39
N ALA A 43 14.26 8.22 -1.09
CA ALA A 43 13.11 8.15 -0.19
C ALA A 43 12.01 9.16 -0.53
N GLY A 44 12.33 10.29 -1.16
CA GLY A 44 11.37 11.31 -1.58
C GLY A 44 10.50 10.80 -2.73
N ALA A 45 11.11 10.18 -3.73
CA ALA A 45 10.42 9.51 -4.83
C ALA A 45 9.54 8.37 -4.32
N LEU A 46 10.03 7.57 -3.36
CA LEU A 46 9.25 6.50 -2.74
C LEU A 46 8.01 7.06 -2.00
N HIS A 47 8.20 8.12 -1.20
CA HIS A 47 7.12 8.79 -0.51
C HIS A 47 6.07 9.34 -1.49
N GLN A 48 6.50 9.98 -2.59
CA GLN A 48 5.56 10.45 -3.62
C GLN A 48 4.74 9.32 -4.22
N LEU A 49 5.36 8.19 -4.57
CA LEU A 49 4.66 7.01 -5.10
C LEU A 49 3.61 6.49 -4.12
N ILE A 50 3.94 6.41 -2.83
CA ILE A 50 3.00 5.95 -1.79
C ILE A 50 1.85 6.96 -1.61
N THR A 51 2.14 8.26 -1.57
CA THR A 51 1.10 9.30 -1.35
C THR A 51 0.23 9.55 -2.57
N ALA A 52 0.75 9.31 -3.79
CA ALA A 52 0.00 9.43 -5.03
C ALA A 52 -0.83 8.17 -5.33
N TRP A 53 -0.51 7.05 -4.67
CA TRP A 53 -1.28 5.83 -4.78
C TRP A 53 -2.68 6.06 -4.23
N GLN A 54 -3.66 5.94 -5.11
CA GLN A 54 -5.06 5.88 -4.74
C GLN A 54 -5.51 4.44 -4.88
N PRO A 55 -6.25 3.88 -3.90
CA PRO A 55 -6.86 2.58 -4.07
C PRO A 55 -7.74 2.64 -5.31
N ASP A 56 -7.31 1.93 -6.36
CA ASP A 56 -7.99 1.95 -7.64
C ASP A 56 -9.40 1.39 -7.43
N ALA A 57 -10.39 2.27 -7.35
CA ALA A 57 -11.80 1.91 -7.24
C ALA A 57 -12.27 1.03 -8.42
N ALA A 58 -11.44 0.83 -9.45
CA ALA A 58 -11.70 -0.09 -10.55
C ALA A 58 -11.50 -1.57 -10.18
N GLY A 59 -10.73 -1.91 -9.14
CA GLY A 59 -10.55 -3.29 -8.65
C GLY A 59 -11.80 -3.86 -7.96
N GLN A 60 -12.65 -3.00 -7.37
CA GLN A 60 -13.88 -3.41 -6.69
C GLN A 60 -14.97 -3.93 -7.63
N ARG A 61 -14.92 -3.60 -8.94
CA ARG A 61 -16.02 -3.90 -9.88
C ARG A 61 -15.94 -5.28 -10.54
N ARG A 62 -14.85 -6.03 -10.36
CA ARG A 62 -14.64 -7.36 -10.99
C ARG A 62 -14.90 -8.56 -10.09
N ALA A 63 -15.05 -8.37 -8.78
CA ALA A 63 -15.40 -9.45 -7.85
C ALA A 63 -16.93 -9.68 -7.71
N ALA A 64 -17.75 -8.97 -8.48
CA ALA A 64 -19.21 -9.01 -8.42
C ALA A 64 -19.89 -9.25 -9.78
N ALA A 65 -19.22 -9.94 -10.71
CA ALA A 65 -19.76 -10.33 -12.02
C ALA A 65 -19.60 -11.83 -12.26
#